data_AF-A0A957A7X4-F1
#
_entry.id   AF-A0A957A7X4-F1
#
_cell.length_a   1.000
_cell.length_b   1.000
_cell.length_c   1.000
_cell.angle_alpha   90.00
_cell.angle_beta   90.00
_cell.angle_gamma   90.00
#
_symmetry.space_group_name_H-M   'P 1'
#
loop_
_entity.id
_entity.type
_entity.pdbx_description
1 polymer ?
#
loop_
_entity_poly.entity_id
_entity_poly.type
_entity_poly.pdbx_seq_one_letter_code
_entity_poly.pdbx_strand_id
1 'polypeptide(L)'
;YGAPTEAEFAFVEELRLAVIDSAAAVSLARTDPSRRAPLRSTSRGVGELIRAAADLGARGIILGVGGTASSDGGAGAAAALGLRLLDANAATLPDQAVHLVRLARIEDHVAPSLSGIAIRIAVDVQNRLTGADGAAAVYGAQKGLQSWEAPALDAAMRAWAGRVRADLGREIEHVPGAGAGGGIPAGILAALPGASIESGAALVGDAVGLRDHIAAADLVITGEGSLDAQTA
;
A
#
# COMPACT_ATOMS: atom_id res chain seq x y z
N TYR A 1 -5.03 12.37 -6.05
CA TYR A 1 -6.43 12.58 -6.49
C TYR A 1 -6.54 12.62 -8.02
N GLY A 2 -5.94 11.67 -8.74
CA GLY A 2 -6.00 11.58 -10.21
C GLY A 2 -5.16 12.59 -10.99
N ALA A 3 -4.73 13.71 -10.39
CA ALA A 3 -3.77 14.61 -11.03
C ALA A 3 -2.38 13.96 -11.15
N PRO A 4 -1.70 14.08 -12.30
CA PRO A 4 -0.30 13.68 -12.42
C PRO A 4 0.58 14.39 -11.40
N THR A 5 1.54 13.67 -10.84
CA THR A 5 2.58 14.21 -9.95
C THR A 5 3.91 13.59 -10.30
N GLU A 6 4.98 14.35 -10.12
CA GLU A 6 6.33 13.79 -10.08
C GLU A 6 6.53 13.04 -8.77
N ALA A 7 7.14 11.87 -8.89
CA ALA A 7 7.48 10.97 -7.81
C ALA A 7 8.78 10.26 -8.17
N GLU A 8 9.60 9.97 -7.16
CA GLU A 8 10.94 9.39 -7.31
C GLU A 8 11.09 8.18 -6.40
N PHE A 9 12.00 7.30 -6.75
CA PHE A 9 12.42 6.16 -5.93
C PHE A 9 13.90 5.89 -6.14
N ALA A 10 14.54 5.24 -5.17
CA ALA A 10 15.95 4.86 -5.30
C ALA A 10 16.06 3.50 -6.00
N PHE A 11 17.02 3.36 -6.90
CA PHE A 11 17.37 2.10 -7.55
C PHE A 11 18.86 1.81 -7.36
N VAL A 12 19.17 0.69 -6.74
CA VAL A 12 20.53 0.19 -6.53
C VAL A 12 20.79 -0.88 -7.57
N GLU A 13 21.52 -0.52 -8.62
CA GLU A 13 21.70 -1.35 -9.82
C GLU A 13 22.40 -2.68 -9.51
N GLU A 14 23.44 -2.64 -8.68
CA GLU A 14 24.24 -3.81 -8.30
C GLU A 14 23.40 -4.88 -7.58
N LEU A 15 22.44 -4.43 -6.78
CA LEU A 15 21.52 -5.30 -6.03
C LEU A 15 20.22 -5.59 -6.80
N ARG A 16 19.99 -4.90 -7.93
CA ARG A 16 18.71 -4.90 -8.66
C ARG A 16 17.55 -4.62 -7.70
N LEU A 17 17.75 -3.69 -6.77
CA LEU A 17 16.84 -3.40 -5.67
C LEU A 17 16.28 -1.98 -5.82
N ALA A 18 14.96 -1.84 -5.75
CA ALA A 18 14.33 -0.53 -5.64
C ALA A 18 13.84 -0.26 -4.22
N VAL A 19 13.97 0.97 -3.75
CA VAL A 19 13.41 1.45 -2.49
C VAL A 19 12.41 2.56 -2.80
N ILE A 20 11.15 2.29 -2.50
CA ILE A 20 10.01 3.15 -2.83
C ILE A 20 9.38 3.62 -1.52
N ASP A 21 9.15 4.93 -1.39
CA ASP A 21 8.24 5.47 -0.38
C ASP A 21 6.87 5.72 -1.02
N SER A 22 5.82 5.10 -0.50
CA SER A 22 4.44 5.34 -0.96
C SER A 22 4.06 6.83 -0.94
N ALA A 23 4.57 7.62 0.01
CA ALA A 23 4.30 9.05 0.11
C ALA A 23 4.84 9.82 -1.11
N ALA A 24 5.83 9.30 -1.84
CA ALA A 24 6.30 9.93 -3.09
C ALA A 24 5.15 10.14 -4.09
N ALA A 25 4.21 9.19 -4.16
CA ALA A 25 3.03 9.28 -5.02
C ALA A 25 1.76 9.77 -4.30
N VAL A 26 1.60 9.46 -3.01
CA VAL A 26 0.34 9.70 -2.28
C VAL A 26 0.54 10.45 -0.95
N SER A 27 1.44 11.41 -0.87
CA SER A 27 1.74 12.15 0.37
C SER A 27 0.54 12.90 0.97
N LEU A 28 0.25 12.65 2.24
CA LEU A 28 -0.65 13.43 3.08
C LEU A 28 -0.07 14.80 3.43
N ALA A 29 1.24 14.87 3.68
CA ALA A 29 1.95 16.11 4.03
C ALA A 29 1.95 17.12 2.88
N ARG A 30 2.03 16.65 1.63
CA ARG A 30 1.94 17.49 0.42
C ARG A 30 0.50 17.79 0.00
N THR A 31 -0.48 17.23 0.71
CA THR A 31 -1.91 17.45 0.42
C THR A 31 -2.47 18.52 1.35
N ASP A 32 -2.91 19.63 0.75
CA ASP A 32 -3.65 20.69 1.43
C ASP A 32 -4.82 20.10 2.24
N PRO A 33 -4.92 20.39 3.55
CA PRO A 33 -5.98 19.86 4.41
C PRO A 33 -7.40 20.07 3.87
N SER A 34 -7.68 21.22 3.26
CA SER A 34 -9.01 21.53 2.69
C SER A 34 -9.35 20.71 1.45
N ARG A 35 -8.35 20.11 0.80
CA ARG A 35 -8.49 19.29 -0.41
C ARG A 35 -8.48 17.80 -0.12
N ARG A 36 -8.34 17.41 1.14
CA ARG A 36 -8.32 16.00 1.54
C ARG A 36 -9.69 15.37 1.31
N ALA A 37 -9.73 14.38 0.42
CA ALA A 37 -10.96 13.70 0.02
C ALA A 37 -10.74 12.18 -0.09
N PRO A 38 -10.68 11.44 1.02
CA PRO A 38 -10.21 10.05 1.04
C PRO A 38 -11.07 9.13 0.15
N LEU A 39 -12.37 9.36 0.06
CA LEU A 39 -13.29 8.62 -0.84
C LEU A 39 -12.94 8.76 -2.34
N ARG A 40 -12.26 9.85 -2.71
CA ARG A 40 -11.84 10.19 -4.08
C ARG A 40 -10.33 9.99 -4.31
N SER A 41 -9.61 9.56 -3.29
CA SER A 41 -8.19 9.30 -3.38
C SER A 41 -7.93 7.99 -4.14
N THR A 42 -6.69 7.79 -4.58
CA THR A 42 -6.26 6.56 -5.24
C THR A 42 -4.80 6.29 -4.91
N SER A 43 -4.43 5.01 -4.79
CA SER A 43 -3.06 4.54 -4.65
C SER A 43 -2.40 4.18 -5.98
N ARG A 44 -3.02 4.47 -7.14
CA ARG A 44 -2.52 4.13 -8.48
C ARG A 44 -1.05 4.48 -8.68
N GLY A 45 -0.62 5.68 -8.29
CA GLY A 45 0.76 6.12 -8.44
C GLY A 45 1.78 5.22 -7.74
N VAL A 46 1.40 4.54 -6.64
CA VAL A 46 2.28 3.57 -5.97
C VAL A 46 2.50 2.33 -6.83
N GLY A 47 1.43 1.80 -7.45
CA GLY A 47 1.57 0.68 -8.38
C GLY A 47 2.31 1.06 -9.67
N GLU A 48 2.21 2.31 -10.10
CA GLU A 48 3.01 2.85 -11.20
C GLU A 48 4.50 2.95 -10.86
N LEU A 49 4.87 3.36 -9.64
CA LEU A 49 6.26 3.33 -9.17
C LEU A 49 6.81 1.90 -9.12
N ILE A 50 6.03 0.93 -8.64
CA ILE A 50 6.42 -0.49 -8.64
C ILE A 50 6.65 -0.98 -10.07
N ARG A 51 5.77 -0.63 -11.01
CA ARG A 51 5.94 -0.99 -12.42
C ARG A 51 7.18 -0.32 -13.03
N ALA A 52 7.41 0.95 -12.75
CA ALA A 52 8.60 1.66 -13.22
C ALA A 52 9.90 1.02 -12.67
N ALA A 53 9.93 0.63 -11.40
CA ALA A 53 11.05 -0.11 -10.82
C ALA A 53 11.27 -1.47 -11.51
N ALA A 54 10.18 -2.20 -11.81
CA ALA A 54 10.24 -3.45 -12.56
C ALA A 54 10.79 -3.25 -13.98
N ASP A 55 10.38 -2.18 -14.66
CA ASP A 55 10.83 -1.83 -16.01
C ASP A 55 12.33 -1.46 -16.04
N LEU A 56 12.87 -0.87 -14.97
CA LEU A 56 14.32 -0.70 -14.77
C LEU A 56 15.05 -2.02 -14.45
N GLY A 57 14.31 -3.10 -14.28
CA GLY A 57 14.84 -4.44 -14.08
C GLY A 57 15.05 -4.82 -12.62
N ALA A 58 14.37 -4.16 -11.68
CA ALA A 58 14.35 -4.58 -10.28
C ALA A 58 13.95 -6.06 -10.14
N ARG A 59 14.56 -6.73 -9.17
CA ARG A 59 14.25 -8.09 -8.72
C ARG A 59 13.76 -8.12 -7.28
N GLY A 60 14.16 -7.11 -6.50
CA GLY A 60 13.59 -6.82 -5.20
C GLY A 60 13.02 -5.40 -5.14
N ILE A 61 11.96 -5.22 -4.36
CA ILE A 61 11.41 -3.92 -4.02
C ILE A 61 11.18 -3.87 -2.52
N ILE A 62 11.71 -2.84 -1.88
CA ILE A 62 11.34 -2.41 -0.54
C ILE A 62 10.35 -1.28 -0.68
N LEU A 63 9.14 -1.47 -0.16
CA LEU A 63 8.10 -0.44 -0.16
C LEU A 63 7.84 0.05 1.27
N GLY A 64 8.20 1.30 1.55
CA GLY A 64 7.78 2.01 2.75
C GLY A 64 6.32 2.47 2.63
N VAL A 65 5.49 2.10 3.62
CA VAL A 65 4.09 2.53 3.67
C VAL A 65 3.85 3.41 4.88
N GLY A 66 3.71 4.72 4.65
CA GLY A 66 3.52 5.73 5.69
C GLY A 66 3.13 7.08 5.10
N GLY A 67 2.55 7.96 5.92
CA GLY A 67 2.28 9.35 5.52
C GLY A 67 1.35 9.50 4.30
N THR A 68 0.42 8.57 4.05
CA THR A 68 -0.38 8.54 2.82
C THR A 68 -1.72 9.28 2.93
N ALA A 69 -2.15 9.91 1.84
CA ALA A 69 -3.46 10.54 1.67
C ALA A 69 -4.51 9.59 1.09
N SER A 70 -4.09 8.46 0.53
CA SER A 70 -4.97 7.48 -0.11
C SER A 70 -5.73 6.62 0.88
N SER A 71 -6.94 6.20 0.52
CA SER A 71 -7.75 5.26 1.28
C SER A 71 -8.69 4.47 0.36
N ASP A 72 -8.14 3.86 -0.67
CA ASP A 72 -8.87 3.08 -1.70
C ASP A 72 -8.70 1.56 -1.55
N GLY A 73 -8.21 1.09 -0.40
CA GLY A 73 -8.00 -0.34 -0.16
C GLY A 73 -6.85 -0.91 -0.98
N GLY A 74 -6.00 -0.06 -1.56
CA GLY A 74 -4.95 -0.43 -2.50
C GLY A 74 -5.47 -0.80 -3.89
N ALA A 75 -6.77 -0.61 -4.16
CA ALA A 75 -7.38 -1.00 -5.43
C ALA A 75 -6.76 -0.27 -6.63
N GLY A 76 -6.38 1.01 -6.49
CA GLY A 76 -5.68 1.73 -7.55
C GLY A 76 -4.29 1.16 -7.83
N ALA A 77 -3.55 0.77 -6.78
CA ALA A 77 -2.23 0.15 -6.94
C ALA A 77 -2.36 -1.23 -7.61
N ALA A 78 -3.31 -2.05 -7.17
CA ALA A 78 -3.65 -3.32 -7.79
C ALA A 78 -3.99 -3.15 -9.29
N ALA A 79 -4.78 -2.13 -9.62
CA ALA A 79 -5.16 -1.83 -10.99
C ALA A 79 -3.98 -1.37 -11.85
N ALA A 80 -3.04 -0.62 -11.29
CA ALA A 80 -1.80 -0.25 -11.97
C ALA A 80 -0.86 -1.45 -12.23
N LEU A 81 -0.96 -2.48 -11.40
CA LEU A 81 -0.17 -3.72 -11.52
C LEU A 81 -0.79 -4.76 -12.47
N GLY A 82 -2.03 -4.54 -12.92
CA GLY A 82 -2.68 -5.36 -13.95
C GLY A 82 -4.02 -6.00 -13.55
N LEU A 83 -4.53 -5.77 -12.33
CA LEU A 83 -5.88 -6.22 -12.02
C LEU A 83 -6.93 -5.33 -12.70
N ARG A 84 -7.87 -5.93 -13.43
CA ARG A 84 -9.02 -5.19 -13.98
C ARG A 84 -10.22 -5.35 -13.06
N LEU A 85 -10.63 -4.23 -12.46
CA LEU A 85 -11.77 -4.15 -11.58
C LEU A 85 -13.01 -3.77 -12.40
N LEU A 86 -13.97 -4.67 -12.51
CA LEU A 86 -15.12 -4.54 -13.41
C LEU A 86 -16.44 -4.44 -12.63
N ASP A 87 -17.36 -3.63 -13.14
CA ASP A 87 -18.75 -3.62 -12.68
C ASP A 87 -19.60 -4.72 -13.33
N ALA A 88 -20.89 -4.78 -12.99
CA ALA A 88 -21.83 -5.78 -13.51
C ALA A 88 -22.03 -5.72 -15.03
N ASN A 89 -21.69 -4.60 -15.66
CA ASN A 89 -21.76 -4.41 -17.11
C ASN A 89 -20.41 -4.66 -17.80
N ALA A 90 -19.43 -5.25 -17.07
CA ALA A 90 -18.06 -5.44 -17.51
C ALA A 90 -17.30 -4.14 -17.83
N ALA A 91 -17.77 -2.98 -17.34
CA ALA A 91 -17.05 -1.72 -17.46
C ALA A 91 -15.98 -1.62 -16.37
N THR A 92 -14.81 -1.07 -16.72
CA THR A 92 -13.74 -0.84 -15.75
C THR A 92 -14.14 0.24 -14.74
N LEU A 93 -13.99 -0.06 -13.46
CA LEU A 93 -14.25 0.89 -12.39
C LEU A 93 -13.17 1.97 -12.36
N PRO A 94 -13.53 3.23 -12.08
CA PRO A 94 -12.54 4.24 -11.72
C PRO A 94 -11.90 3.90 -10.36
N ASP A 95 -10.67 4.36 -10.14
CA ASP A 95 -9.84 3.96 -8.99
C ASP A 95 -10.34 4.41 -7.61
N GLN A 96 -11.36 5.27 -7.57
CA GLN A 96 -11.82 5.87 -6.32
C GLN A 96 -12.56 4.83 -5.48
N ALA A 97 -12.26 4.80 -4.18
CA ALA A 97 -12.81 3.83 -3.23
C ALA A 97 -14.34 3.72 -3.28
N VAL A 98 -15.01 4.86 -3.50
CA VAL A 98 -16.48 4.95 -3.61
C VAL A 98 -17.07 4.05 -4.69
N HIS A 99 -16.30 3.68 -5.72
CA HIS A 99 -16.78 2.83 -6.80
C HIS A 99 -16.69 1.33 -6.50
N LEU A 100 -15.93 0.92 -5.47
CA LEU A 100 -15.74 -0.49 -5.11
C LEU A 100 -17.03 -1.18 -4.67
N VAL A 101 -18.04 -0.42 -4.22
CA VAL A 101 -19.38 -0.94 -3.93
C VAL A 101 -20.08 -1.53 -5.17
N ARG A 102 -19.64 -1.17 -6.38
CA ARG A 102 -20.16 -1.68 -7.65
C ARG A 102 -19.29 -2.80 -8.24
N LEU A 103 -18.21 -3.19 -7.57
CA LEU A 103 -17.29 -4.20 -8.06
C LEU A 103 -17.99 -5.55 -8.16
N ALA A 104 -18.11 -6.05 -9.38
CA ALA A 104 -18.78 -7.30 -9.67
C ALA A 104 -17.82 -8.42 -10.07
N ARG A 105 -16.64 -8.09 -10.61
CA ARG A 105 -15.65 -9.07 -11.05
C ARG A 105 -14.25 -8.49 -11.11
N ILE A 106 -13.25 -9.31 -10.80
CA ILE A 106 -11.84 -9.02 -11.03
C ILE A 106 -11.31 -9.94 -12.12
N GLU A 107 -10.54 -9.38 -13.05
CA GLU A 107 -9.71 -10.17 -13.98
C GLU A 107 -8.23 -9.94 -13.66
N ASP A 108 -7.46 -11.02 -13.61
CA ASP A 108 -6.02 -10.96 -13.41
C ASP A 108 -5.30 -10.84 -14.75
N HIS A 109 -4.71 -9.67 -15.02
CA HIS A 109 -3.84 -9.41 -16.16
C HIS A 109 -2.44 -8.94 -15.71
N VAL A 110 -2.03 -9.33 -14.50
CA VAL A 110 -0.71 -8.98 -13.97
C VAL A 110 0.36 -9.62 -14.86
N ALA A 111 1.29 -8.79 -15.35
CA ALA A 111 2.33 -9.25 -16.25
C ALA A 111 3.26 -10.27 -15.54
N PRO A 112 3.68 -11.36 -16.21
CA PRO A 112 4.62 -12.32 -15.63
C PRO A 112 5.95 -11.71 -15.19
N SER A 113 6.35 -10.57 -15.75
CA SER A 113 7.55 -9.83 -15.32
C SER A 113 7.42 -9.27 -13.90
N LEU A 114 6.19 -8.96 -13.44
CA LEU A 114 5.92 -8.45 -12.10
C LEU A 114 5.81 -9.58 -11.07
N SER A 115 5.34 -10.76 -11.47
CA SER A 115 5.15 -11.90 -10.54
C SER A 115 6.47 -12.51 -10.03
N GLY A 116 7.58 -12.25 -10.72
CA GLY A 116 8.92 -12.71 -10.31
C GLY A 116 9.67 -11.74 -9.39
N ILE A 117 9.08 -10.61 -9.00
CA ILE A 117 9.74 -9.60 -8.17
C ILE A 117 9.40 -9.83 -6.70
N ALA A 118 10.41 -9.90 -5.85
CA ALA A 118 10.23 -9.98 -4.40
C ALA A 118 9.88 -8.59 -3.86
N ILE A 119 8.64 -8.40 -3.42
CA ILE A 119 8.19 -7.14 -2.82
C ILE A 119 8.04 -7.32 -1.31
N ARG A 120 8.85 -6.58 -0.55
CA ARG A 120 8.81 -6.53 0.91
C ARG A 120 8.25 -5.17 1.32
N ILE A 121 7.13 -5.17 2.02
CA ILE A 121 6.39 -3.96 2.39
C ILE A 121 6.67 -3.67 3.86
N ALA A 122 7.38 -2.57 4.13
CA ALA A 122 7.67 -2.09 5.47
C ALA A 122 6.41 -1.46 6.09
N VAL A 123 5.88 -2.11 7.12
CA VAL A 123 4.69 -1.68 7.87
C VAL A 123 4.93 -1.91 9.36
N ASP A 124 4.78 -0.84 10.15
CA ASP A 124 4.99 -0.89 11.60
C ASP A 124 3.69 -0.99 12.41
N VAL A 125 2.55 -1.14 11.74
CA VAL A 125 1.23 -1.26 12.35
C VAL A 125 0.53 -2.57 11.96
N GLN A 126 -0.32 -3.09 12.83
CA GLN A 126 -0.97 -4.39 12.62
C GLN A 126 -2.43 -4.28 12.12
N ASN A 127 -2.92 -3.05 11.92
CA ASN A 127 -4.30 -2.78 11.50
C ASN A 127 -4.71 -3.54 10.24
N ARG A 128 -5.89 -4.14 10.29
CA ARG A 128 -6.51 -4.88 9.18
C ARG A 128 -7.05 -3.93 8.12
N LEU A 129 -7.47 -4.45 6.97
CA LEU A 129 -8.07 -3.63 5.93
C LEU A 129 -9.40 -3.01 6.40
N THR A 130 -10.26 -3.82 7.00
CA THR A 130 -11.63 -3.46 7.42
C THR A 130 -11.85 -3.75 8.91
N GLY A 131 -12.95 -3.24 9.46
CA GLY A 131 -13.38 -3.48 10.84
C GLY A 131 -13.05 -2.33 11.78
N ALA A 132 -13.22 -2.58 13.08
CA ALA A 132 -13.03 -1.58 14.14
C ALA A 132 -11.57 -1.12 14.25
N ASP A 133 -10.62 -2.00 13.95
CA ASP A 133 -9.18 -1.73 13.82
C ASP A 133 -8.75 -1.50 12.36
N GLY A 134 -9.71 -1.29 11.46
CA GLY A 134 -9.50 -1.17 10.02
C GLY A 134 -8.98 0.19 9.55
N ALA A 135 -8.59 0.27 8.28
CA ALA A 135 -7.99 1.46 7.69
C ALA A 135 -8.88 2.71 7.81
N ALA A 136 -10.18 2.58 7.52
CA ALA A 136 -11.13 3.67 7.57
C ALA A 136 -11.36 4.17 9.02
N ALA A 137 -11.48 3.25 9.97
CA ALA A 137 -11.75 3.57 11.37
C ALA A 137 -10.56 4.26 12.06
N VAL A 138 -9.34 3.75 11.83
CA VAL A 138 -8.14 4.20 12.54
C VAL A 138 -7.49 5.39 11.87
N TYR A 139 -7.40 5.40 10.54
CA TYR A 139 -6.62 6.39 9.79
C TYR A 139 -7.48 7.34 8.95
N GLY A 140 -8.80 7.14 8.88
CA GLY A 140 -9.69 7.95 8.06
C GLY A 140 -9.70 9.43 8.46
N ALA A 141 -9.83 9.72 9.76
CA ALA A 141 -10.01 11.08 10.25
C ALA A 141 -8.86 12.01 9.86
N GLN A 142 -7.61 11.59 10.05
CA GLN A 142 -6.43 12.38 9.65
C GLN A 142 -6.34 12.63 8.13
N LYS A 143 -6.94 11.74 7.33
CA LYS A 143 -7.05 11.87 5.87
C LYS A 143 -8.27 12.67 5.42
N GLY A 144 -9.03 13.27 6.34
CA GLY A 144 -10.20 14.10 6.05
C GLY A 144 -11.53 13.33 5.98
N LEU A 145 -11.56 12.05 6.34
CA LEU A 145 -12.78 11.25 6.34
C LEU A 145 -13.70 11.71 7.47
N GLN A 146 -14.94 12.03 7.16
CA GLN A 146 -15.92 12.33 8.18
C GLN A 146 -16.37 11.04 8.87
N SER A 147 -16.72 11.11 10.16
CA SER A 147 -17.10 9.93 10.93
C SER A 147 -18.29 9.16 10.32
N TRP A 148 -19.22 9.86 9.68
CA TRP A 148 -20.36 9.27 8.98
C TRP A 148 -20.01 8.62 7.63
N GLU A 149 -18.86 8.95 7.04
CA GLU A 149 -18.35 8.34 5.80
C GLU A 149 -17.59 7.03 6.06
N ALA A 150 -17.04 6.86 7.27
CA ALA A 150 -16.21 5.71 7.62
C ALA A 150 -16.91 4.35 7.41
N PRO A 151 -18.19 4.14 7.79
CA PRO A 151 -18.89 2.88 7.54
C PRO A 151 -19.04 2.57 6.05
N ALA A 152 -19.28 3.59 5.22
CA ALA A 152 -19.41 3.40 3.77
C ALA A 152 -18.06 3.02 3.13
N LEU A 153 -16.97 3.65 3.58
CA LEU A 153 -15.63 3.31 3.11
C LEU A 153 -15.21 1.90 3.54
N ASP A 154 -15.47 1.52 4.79
CA ASP A 154 -15.22 0.18 5.31
C ASP A 154 -15.99 -0.88 4.51
N ALA A 155 -17.28 -0.64 4.23
CA ALA A 155 -18.10 -1.52 3.41
C ALA A 155 -17.57 -1.66 1.98
N ALA A 156 -17.09 -0.57 1.38
CA ALA A 156 -16.49 -0.58 0.05
C ALA A 156 -15.19 -1.43 0.02
N MET A 157 -14.34 -1.30 1.05
CA MET A 157 -13.13 -2.12 1.19
C MET A 157 -13.45 -3.60 1.47
N ARG A 158 -14.53 -3.89 2.21
CA ARG A 158 -15.02 -5.26 2.41
C ARG A 158 -15.52 -5.88 1.12
N ALA A 159 -16.23 -5.12 0.28
CA ALA A 159 -16.65 -5.58 -1.04
C ALA A 159 -15.43 -5.89 -1.94
N TRP A 160 -14.43 -5.01 -1.93
CA TRP A 160 -13.15 -5.23 -2.60
C TRP A 160 -12.48 -6.53 -2.16
N ALA A 161 -12.25 -6.72 -0.85
CA ALA A 161 -11.63 -7.94 -0.34
C ALA A 161 -12.46 -9.20 -0.60
N GLY A 162 -13.78 -9.09 -0.51
CA GLY A 162 -14.71 -10.15 -0.88
C GLY A 162 -14.54 -10.62 -2.32
N ARG A 163 -14.38 -9.68 -3.26
CA ARG A 163 -14.11 -10.01 -4.67
C ARG A 163 -12.72 -10.56 -4.90
N VAL A 164 -11.70 -10.04 -4.24
CA VAL A 164 -10.33 -10.59 -4.31
C VAL A 164 -10.32 -12.06 -3.87
N ARG A 165 -11.03 -12.38 -2.79
CA ARG A 165 -11.18 -13.77 -2.32
C ARG A 165 -11.94 -14.64 -3.31
N ALA A 166 -13.06 -14.14 -3.84
CA ALA A 166 -13.93 -14.91 -4.73
C ALA A 166 -13.31 -15.16 -6.12
N ASP A 167 -12.67 -14.15 -6.71
CA ASP A 167 -12.13 -14.23 -8.08
C ASP A 167 -10.69 -14.73 -8.14
N LEU A 168 -9.86 -14.38 -7.13
CA LEU A 168 -8.43 -14.67 -7.15
C LEU A 168 -8.00 -15.70 -6.10
N GLY A 169 -8.88 -16.06 -5.16
CA GLY A 169 -8.55 -16.98 -4.06
C GLY A 169 -7.53 -16.41 -3.05
N ARG A 170 -7.38 -15.08 -3.00
CA ARG A 170 -6.38 -14.39 -2.15
C ARG A 170 -7.07 -13.76 -0.93
N GLU A 171 -6.42 -13.83 0.23
CA GLU A 171 -6.92 -13.20 1.46
C GLU A 171 -6.14 -11.89 1.71
N ILE A 172 -6.88 -10.78 1.82
CA ILE A 172 -6.31 -9.44 2.02
C ILE A 172 -7.02 -8.65 3.14
N GLU A 173 -8.16 -9.13 3.63
CA GLU A 173 -9.01 -8.37 4.55
C GLU A 173 -8.43 -8.39 5.97
N HIS A 174 -8.07 -9.60 6.42
CA HIS A 174 -7.66 -9.86 7.80
C HIS A 174 -6.14 -10.01 7.98
N VAL A 175 -5.36 -9.80 6.92
CA VAL A 175 -3.91 -9.87 6.99
C VAL A 175 -3.40 -8.73 7.88
N PRO A 176 -2.59 -9.02 8.92
CA PRO A 176 -2.03 -7.98 9.77
C PRO A 176 -1.20 -6.97 8.98
N GLY A 177 -1.45 -5.67 9.21
CA GLY A 177 -0.82 -4.58 8.49
C GLY A 177 -1.43 -4.26 7.11
N ALA A 178 -2.40 -5.04 6.63
CA ALA A 178 -3.05 -4.79 5.34
C ALA A 178 -3.76 -3.44 5.26
N GLY A 179 -4.19 -2.87 6.39
CA GLY A 179 -4.83 -1.56 6.45
C GLY A 179 -3.86 -0.37 6.36
N ALA A 180 -2.55 -0.60 6.47
CA ALA A 180 -1.57 0.46 6.42
C ALA A 180 -1.66 1.26 5.12
N GLY A 181 -1.37 2.55 5.20
CA GLY A 181 -1.43 3.43 4.03
C GLY A 181 -2.81 3.56 3.37
N GLY A 182 -3.89 3.18 4.07
CA GLY A 182 -5.24 3.15 3.49
C GLY A 182 -5.54 1.91 2.65
N GLY A 183 -4.85 0.81 2.94
CA GLY A 183 -5.03 -0.47 2.26
C GLY A 183 -4.02 -0.79 1.15
N ILE A 184 -2.95 0.01 1.02
CA ILE A 184 -1.94 -0.20 -0.04
C ILE A 184 -1.36 -1.63 -0.02
N PRO A 185 -0.95 -2.18 1.14
CA PRO A 185 -0.45 -3.55 1.19
C PRO A 185 -1.51 -4.57 0.75
N ALA A 186 -2.79 -4.37 1.12
CA ALA A 186 -3.89 -5.24 0.68
C ALA A 186 -4.01 -5.30 -0.85
N GLY A 187 -3.90 -4.15 -1.53
CA GLY A 187 -3.91 -4.09 -2.99
C GLY A 187 -2.70 -4.77 -3.64
N ILE A 188 -1.50 -4.61 -3.06
CA ILE A 188 -0.29 -5.26 -3.56
C ILE A 188 -0.39 -6.77 -3.39
N LEU A 189 -0.82 -7.26 -2.22
CA LEU A 189 -1.09 -8.69 -1.99
C LEU A 189 -2.17 -9.23 -2.93
N ALA A 190 -3.19 -8.42 -3.24
CA ALA A 190 -4.22 -8.79 -4.20
C ALA A 190 -3.66 -8.99 -5.60
N ALA A 191 -2.71 -8.17 -6.07
CA ALA A 191 -2.11 -8.28 -7.40
C ALA A 191 -0.94 -9.27 -7.45
N LEU A 192 -0.12 -9.32 -6.40
CA LEU A 192 1.15 -10.03 -6.31
C LEU A 192 1.17 -10.87 -5.02
N PRO A 193 0.70 -12.13 -5.05
CA PRO A 193 0.56 -12.96 -3.86
C PRO A 193 1.91 -13.36 -3.23
N GLY A 194 3.03 -13.12 -3.92
CA GLY A 194 4.38 -13.30 -3.40
C GLY A 194 4.92 -12.11 -2.60
N ALA A 195 4.18 -11.00 -2.49
CA ALA A 195 4.57 -9.87 -1.65
C ALA A 195 4.44 -10.21 -0.16
N SER A 196 5.32 -9.66 0.67
CA SER A 196 5.32 -9.83 2.12
C SER A 196 5.12 -8.51 2.85
N ILE A 197 4.42 -8.54 3.98
CA ILE A 197 4.37 -7.44 4.94
C ILE A 197 5.34 -7.76 6.07
N GLU A 198 6.25 -6.84 6.35
CA GLU A 198 7.34 -7.02 7.31
C GLU A 198 7.51 -5.77 8.18
N SER A 199 8.10 -5.94 9.36
CA SER A 199 8.47 -4.80 10.21
C SER A 199 9.50 -3.93 9.49
N GLY A 200 9.29 -2.61 9.48
CA GLY A 200 10.19 -1.67 8.81
C GLY A 200 11.60 -1.70 9.39
N ALA A 201 11.70 -1.69 10.73
CA ALA A 201 12.99 -1.76 11.41
C ALA A 201 13.77 -3.04 11.09
N ALA A 202 13.09 -4.20 11.07
CA ALA A 202 13.71 -5.47 10.72
C ALA A 202 14.18 -5.47 9.25
N LEU A 203 13.33 -5.00 8.35
CA LEU A 203 13.62 -4.95 6.92
C LEU A 203 14.83 -4.03 6.63
N VAL A 204 14.88 -2.84 7.22
CA VAL A 204 16.02 -1.93 7.09
C VAL A 204 17.27 -2.57 7.69
N GLY A 205 17.15 -3.19 8.88
CA GLY A 205 18.25 -3.89 9.54
C GLY A 205 18.85 -4.99 8.67
N ASP A 206 18.02 -5.81 8.03
CA ASP A 206 18.47 -6.85 7.08
C ASP A 206 19.15 -6.23 5.86
N ALA A 207 18.55 -5.19 5.28
CA ALA A 207 19.04 -4.57 4.05
C ALA A 207 20.43 -3.92 4.22
N VAL A 208 20.73 -3.42 5.42
CA VAL A 208 22.04 -2.80 5.73
C VAL A 208 23.02 -3.76 6.41
N GLY A 209 22.68 -5.04 6.57
CA GLY A 209 23.54 -6.01 7.26
C GLY A 209 23.76 -5.68 8.75
N LEU A 210 22.78 -5.04 9.40
CA LEU A 210 22.91 -4.52 10.76
C LEU A 210 23.31 -5.59 11.77
N ARG A 211 22.81 -6.82 11.62
CA ARG A 211 23.15 -7.94 12.52
C ARG A 211 24.65 -8.24 12.52
N ASP A 212 25.28 -8.24 11.36
CA ASP A 212 26.71 -8.54 11.24
C ASP A 212 27.56 -7.39 11.79
N HIS A 213 27.12 -6.15 11.57
CA HIS A 213 27.74 -4.97 12.16
C HIS A 213 27.65 -4.96 13.69
N ILE A 214 26.50 -5.34 14.26
CA ILE A 214 26.32 -5.47 15.72
C ILE A 214 27.23 -6.58 16.27
N ALA A 215 27.31 -7.73 15.60
CA ALA A 215 28.12 -8.86 16.06
C ALA A 215 29.62 -8.54 16.09
N ALA A 216 30.08 -7.63 15.23
CA ALA A 216 31.47 -7.18 15.18
C ALA A 216 31.78 -5.96 16.07
N ALA A 217 30.78 -5.36 16.73
CA ALA A 217 30.95 -4.12 17.48
C ALA A 217 31.30 -4.36 18.95
N ASP A 218 32.20 -3.53 19.50
CA ASP A 218 32.49 -3.50 20.94
C ASP A 218 31.40 -2.77 21.75
N LEU A 219 30.71 -1.81 21.13
CA LEU A 219 29.64 -1.01 21.72
C LEU A 219 28.62 -0.59 20.65
N VAL A 220 27.34 -0.76 20.96
CA VAL A 220 26.22 -0.29 20.13
C VAL A 220 25.48 0.81 20.89
N ILE A 221 25.35 1.98 20.27
CA ILE A 221 24.55 3.10 20.77
C ILE A 221 23.41 3.33 19.76
N THR A 222 22.18 3.39 20.24
CA THR A 222 20.99 3.65 19.43
C THR A 222 20.04 4.61 20.17
N GLY A 223 19.08 5.15 19.45
CA GLY A 223 18.04 6.02 20.00
C GLY A 223 17.11 6.52 18.89
N GLU A 224 15.92 6.93 19.28
CA GLU A 224 14.97 7.63 18.41
C GLU A 224 14.47 8.90 19.09
N GLY A 225 13.98 9.85 18.29
CA GLY A 225 13.33 11.06 18.78
C GLY A 225 11.82 10.94 18.56
N SER A 226 11.04 11.17 19.61
CA SER A 226 9.59 11.20 19.54
C SER A 226 9.04 12.56 19.99
N LEU A 227 8.01 13.04 19.28
CA LEU A 227 7.28 14.28 19.59
C LEU A 227 5.84 14.01 20.03
N ASP A 228 5.36 12.76 19.96
CA ASP A 228 4.01 12.36 20.37
C ASP A 228 4.00 10.98 21.07
N ALA A 229 2.90 10.66 21.75
CA ALA A 229 2.79 9.41 22.50
C ALA A 229 2.44 8.18 21.63
N GLN A 230 2.36 8.32 20.29
CA GLN A 230 1.94 7.25 19.38
C GLN A 230 3.10 6.43 18.80
N THR A 231 4.33 6.89 19.01
CA THR A 231 5.56 6.19 18.62
C THR A 231 6.40 5.92 19.88
N ALA A 232 6.21 4.71 20.44
CA ALA A 232 6.98 4.14 21.56
C ALA A 232 7.05 2.62 21.43
#